data_AF-A0AAD0V9J4-F1
#
_entry.id   AF-A0AAD0V9J4-F1
#
_cell.length_a   1.000
_cell.length_b   1.000
_cell.length_c   1.000
_cell.angle_alpha   90.00
_cell.angle_beta   90.00
_cell.angle_gamma   90.00
#
_symmetry.space_group_name_H-M   'P 1'
#
loop_
_entity.id
_entity.type
_entity.pdbx_description
1 polymer ?
#
loop_
_entity_poly.entity_id
_entity_poly.type
_entity_poly.pdbx_seq_one_letter_code
_entity_poly.pdbx_strand_id
1 'polypeptide(L)'
;MITQPEFSQILEIFSQNGSGAIDICKSWELPATQPEYLSFGSVEIKCNLLPLVAAHFSGFGSVQLANLIISLDLELEDFLADIKYLVGDDLSFSDKKFSLVDFLRKSLDAFLIAKNCWSHESAMPKCWINLLHKSLSRSGQLALAITLLGRKDVSFLTWQREQLEIMESSGEPLENSNFQAAFATNRALAAWPINEHYSQAQIADILQGFGALDASTIKNVTGQSGLWSRVIFDLCENKHFEAMLDFVLSRHPGLALPIVRSLDFYSAFRFDETPATLANSLDSLLKKLKLAGLEGALEPLDVIVNLANAGICDRFMNDPDQDPFHEISEDIKKSNEPQLVFQKVFPEDLEIHDYVSVLSGKSCLALDLMKAHLETPIDQIPLAYFNQWQSLSWSGLIRGDISSELTTRFLAHMAKAALALKLNGHERIHVLRKNYDHLDQCMRELVGSLDESIETEALMQEHEEVRIMLALWGLDPRRLGIVSGKAIDRWFAGDLGL
;
A
#
# COMPACT_ATOMS: atom_id res chain seq x y z
N MET A 1 -12.67 -48.41 -15.81
CA MET A 1 -12.34 -47.13 -15.17
C MET A 1 -11.75 -47.44 -13.80
N ILE A 2 -10.75 -46.67 -13.37
CA ILE A 2 -9.96 -46.92 -12.16
C ILE A 2 -10.21 -45.76 -11.19
N THR A 3 -10.52 -46.03 -9.92
CA THR A 3 -10.65 -44.97 -8.91
C THR A 3 -9.34 -44.19 -8.79
N GLN A 4 -9.41 -42.86 -8.62
CA GLN A 4 -8.20 -42.04 -8.46
C GLN A 4 -7.28 -42.62 -7.35
N PRO A 5 -5.99 -42.86 -7.65
CA PRO A 5 -5.01 -43.37 -6.67
C PRO A 5 -4.73 -42.39 -5.52
N GLU A 6 -4.11 -42.86 -4.43
CA GLU A 6 -3.58 -41.96 -3.39
C GLU A 6 -2.49 -41.04 -3.97
N PHE A 7 -2.28 -39.86 -3.36
CA PHE A 7 -1.33 -38.88 -3.90
C PHE A 7 0.10 -39.42 -4.05
N SER A 8 0.56 -40.28 -3.13
CA SER A 8 1.86 -40.95 -3.22
C SER A 8 2.00 -41.79 -4.49
N GLN A 9 0.93 -42.49 -4.89
CA GLN A 9 0.85 -43.30 -6.09
C GLN A 9 0.78 -42.41 -7.34
N ILE A 10 0.01 -41.33 -7.30
CA ILE A 10 -0.04 -40.36 -8.40
C ILE A 10 1.36 -39.78 -8.66
N LEU A 11 2.07 -39.37 -7.61
CA LEU A 11 3.43 -38.85 -7.71
C LEU A 11 4.42 -39.87 -8.29
N GLU A 12 4.31 -41.13 -7.91
CA GLU A 12 5.12 -42.22 -8.48
C GLU A 12 4.84 -42.39 -9.98
N ILE A 13 3.57 -42.36 -10.39
CA ILE A 13 3.15 -42.46 -11.80
C ILE A 13 3.76 -41.32 -12.63
N PHE A 14 3.69 -40.07 -12.16
CA PHE A 14 4.32 -38.93 -12.84
C PHE A 14 5.84 -39.04 -12.89
N SER A 15 6.47 -39.51 -11.81
CA SER A 15 7.92 -39.67 -11.73
C SER A 15 8.45 -40.76 -12.66
N GLN A 16 7.71 -41.85 -12.84
CA GLN A 16 8.11 -42.99 -13.68
C GLN A 16 7.80 -42.78 -15.17
N ASN A 17 6.65 -42.16 -15.48
CA ASN A 17 6.13 -42.12 -16.85
C ASN A 17 6.32 -40.75 -17.52
N GLY A 18 6.78 -39.73 -16.77
CA GLY A 18 6.89 -38.37 -17.28
C GLY A 18 5.57 -37.92 -17.91
N SER A 19 5.63 -37.26 -19.08
CA SER A 19 4.42 -36.78 -19.77
C SER A 19 3.43 -37.89 -20.15
N GLY A 20 3.88 -39.15 -20.26
CA GLY A 20 3.00 -40.30 -20.49
C GLY A 20 2.01 -40.56 -19.35
N ALA A 21 2.28 -40.04 -18.15
CA ALA A 21 1.35 -40.08 -17.02
C ALA A 21 0.02 -39.37 -17.31
N ILE A 22 0.01 -38.37 -18.19
CA ILE A 22 -1.19 -37.61 -18.54
C ILE A 22 -2.26 -38.54 -19.13
N ASP A 23 -1.86 -39.45 -20.02
CA ASP A 23 -2.79 -40.40 -20.64
C ASP A 23 -3.32 -41.45 -19.65
N ILE A 24 -2.52 -41.79 -18.64
CA ILE A 24 -2.96 -42.66 -17.54
C ILE A 24 -4.02 -41.96 -16.70
N CYS A 25 -3.81 -40.68 -16.36
CA CYS A 25 -4.74 -39.89 -15.55
C CYS A 25 -6.13 -39.77 -16.18
N LYS A 26 -6.24 -39.70 -17.51
CA LYS A 26 -7.53 -39.66 -18.24
C LYS A 26 -8.45 -40.84 -17.95
N SER A 27 -7.88 -41.97 -17.49
CA SER A 27 -8.64 -43.19 -17.20
C SER A 27 -9.20 -43.24 -15.76
N TRP A 28 -8.89 -42.23 -14.95
CA TRP A 28 -9.28 -42.17 -13.54
C TRP A 28 -10.71 -41.64 -13.37
N GLU A 29 -11.49 -42.31 -12.53
CA GLU A 29 -12.74 -41.78 -12.00
C GLU A 29 -12.44 -40.89 -10.77
N LEU A 30 -12.88 -39.64 -10.83
CA LEU A 30 -12.83 -38.72 -9.69
C LEU A 30 -13.78 -39.22 -8.58
N PRO A 31 -13.35 -39.22 -7.30
CA PRO A 31 -14.16 -39.74 -6.21
C PRO A 31 -15.48 -38.95 -6.06
N ALA A 32 -16.60 -39.68 -5.99
CA ALA A 32 -17.97 -39.12 -6.04
C ALA A 32 -18.50 -38.58 -4.69
N THR A 33 -17.76 -38.70 -3.59
CA THR A 33 -18.27 -38.45 -2.23
C THR A 33 -17.47 -37.36 -1.50
N GLN A 34 -18.07 -36.17 -1.36
CA GLN A 34 -17.59 -34.96 -0.66
C GLN A 34 -16.16 -34.48 -1.02
N PRO A 35 -15.85 -33.17 -0.93
CA PRO A 35 -14.53 -32.70 -1.29
C PRO A 35 -13.51 -33.17 -0.24
N GLU A 36 -12.78 -34.23 -0.54
CA GLU A 36 -11.61 -34.66 0.21
C GLU A 36 -10.46 -33.69 -0.16
N TYR A 37 -9.89 -33.05 0.86
CA TYR A 37 -8.75 -32.15 0.73
C TYR A 37 -7.50 -32.85 1.27
N LEU A 38 -6.38 -32.65 0.60
CA LEU A 38 -5.07 -33.09 1.09
C LEU A 38 -4.25 -31.85 1.50
N SER A 39 -3.67 -31.90 2.68
CA SER A 39 -2.80 -30.85 3.20
C SER A 39 -1.39 -30.96 2.61
N PHE A 40 -0.85 -29.81 2.19
CA PHE A 40 0.49 -29.64 1.66
C PHE A 40 1.27 -28.57 2.45
N GLY A 41 1.11 -28.58 3.77
CA GLY A 41 1.72 -27.60 4.66
C GLY A 41 0.95 -26.27 4.65
N SER A 42 1.34 -25.35 3.78
CA SER A 42 0.75 -24.00 3.70
C SER A 42 -0.59 -23.93 2.97
N VAL A 43 -1.05 -25.03 2.37
CA VAL A 43 -2.33 -25.09 1.65
C VAL A 43 -3.01 -26.43 1.83
N GLU A 44 -4.33 -26.45 1.70
CA GLU A 44 -5.11 -27.67 1.44
C GLU A 44 -5.64 -27.63 0.02
N ILE A 45 -5.45 -28.72 -0.72
CA ILE A 45 -5.82 -28.82 -2.13
C ILE A 45 -6.80 -29.98 -2.29
N LYS A 46 -7.92 -29.74 -2.98
CA LYS A 46 -8.94 -30.77 -3.23
C LYS A 46 -8.43 -31.87 -4.16
N CYS A 47 -8.95 -33.09 -3.97
CA CYS A 47 -8.44 -34.29 -4.65
C CYS A 47 -8.40 -34.21 -6.19
N ASN A 48 -9.33 -33.50 -6.84
CA ASN A 48 -9.36 -33.32 -8.31
C ASN A 48 -8.12 -32.58 -8.85
N LEU A 49 -7.47 -31.75 -8.05
CA LEU A 49 -6.27 -31.00 -8.45
C LEU A 49 -4.96 -31.73 -8.12
N LEU A 50 -5.01 -32.88 -7.44
CA LEU A 50 -3.82 -33.65 -7.08
C LEU A 50 -2.93 -34.09 -8.26
N PRO A 51 -3.48 -34.45 -9.45
CA PRO A 51 -2.63 -34.73 -10.61
C PRO A 51 -1.79 -33.51 -11.02
N LEU A 52 -2.35 -32.30 -10.92
CA LEU A 52 -1.63 -31.05 -11.21
C LEU A 52 -0.49 -30.83 -10.22
N VAL A 53 -0.76 -31.05 -8.93
CA VAL A 53 0.24 -30.96 -7.86
C VAL A 53 1.36 -31.98 -8.11
N ALA A 54 1.04 -33.25 -8.35
CA ALA A 54 2.02 -34.29 -8.60
C ALA A 54 2.90 -33.99 -9.83
N ALA A 55 2.31 -33.52 -10.92
CA ALA A 55 3.05 -33.09 -12.11
C ALA A 55 4.05 -31.97 -11.78
N HIS A 56 3.67 -31.02 -10.93
CA HIS A 56 4.56 -29.95 -10.46
C HIS A 56 5.71 -30.51 -9.61
N PHE A 57 5.43 -31.40 -8.64
CA PHE A 57 6.45 -32.09 -7.85
C PHE A 57 7.42 -32.94 -8.70
N SER A 58 6.97 -33.40 -9.88
CA SER A 58 7.78 -34.10 -10.88
C SER A 58 8.50 -33.16 -11.86
N GLY A 59 8.45 -31.84 -11.65
CA GLY A 59 9.23 -30.85 -12.39
C GLY A 59 8.61 -30.39 -13.71
N PHE A 60 7.30 -30.56 -13.92
CA PHE A 60 6.66 -30.16 -15.16
C PHE A 60 6.62 -28.63 -15.32
N GLY A 61 6.89 -28.18 -16.55
CA GLY A 61 6.71 -26.77 -16.95
C GLY A 61 5.28 -26.45 -17.38
N SER A 62 4.95 -25.16 -17.55
CA SER A 62 3.59 -24.68 -17.86
C SER A 62 2.97 -25.35 -19.10
N VAL A 63 3.75 -25.61 -20.15
CA VAL A 63 3.24 -26.28 -21.37
C VAL A 63 2.80 -27.72 -21.10
N GLN A 64 3.55 -28.46 -20.29
CA GLN A 64 3.19 -29.83 -19.93
C GLN A 64 1.98 -29.86 -19.00
N LEU A 65 1.91 -28.91 -18.06
CA LEU A 65 0.75 -28.71 -17.20
C LEU A 65 -0.50 -28.31 -18.02
N ALA A 66 -0.34 -27.52 -19.09
CA ALA A 66 -1.46 -27.14 -19.95
C ALA A 66 -2.08 -28.37 -20.65
N ASN A 67 -1.25 -29.29 -21.12
CA ASN A 67 -1.73 -30.56 -21.69
C ASN A 67 -2.48 -31.40 -20.66
N LEU A 68 -2.04 -31.39 -19.40
CA LEU A 68 -2.72 -32.07 -18.30
C LEU A 68 -4.08 -31.41 -18.01
N ILE A 69 -4.13 -30.08 -17.93
CA ILE A 69 -5.36 -29.29 -17.75
C ILE A 69 -6.38 -29.62 -18.85
N ILE A 70 -5.96 -29.61 -20.12
CA ILE A 70 -6.82 -29.97 -21.26
C ILE A 70 -7.30 -31.42 -21.14
N SER A 71 -6.41 -32.32 -20.76
CA SER A 71 -6.71 -33.76 -20.69
C SER A 71 -7.67 -34.15 -19.58
N LEU A 72 -7.64 -33.40 -18.47
CA LEU A 72 -8.48 -33.63 -17.30
C LEU A 72 -9.70 -32.70 -17.25
N ASP A 73 -9.89 -31.86 -18.28
CA ASP A 73 -10.97 -30.87 -18.36
C ASP A 73 -11.06 -29.99 -17.09
N LEU A 74 -9.91 -29.57 -16.59
CA LEU A 74 -9.85 -28.71 -15.40
C LEU A 74 -10.27 -27.29 -15.75
N GLU A 75 -11.11 -26.69 -14.92
CA GLU A 75 -11.54 -25.31 -15.06
C GLU A 75 -10.80 -24.37 -14.10
N LEU A 76 -10.55 -23.14 -14.54
CA LEU A 76 -9.84 -22.13 -13.74
C LEU A 76 -10.61 -21.78 -12.46
N GLU A 77 -11.95 -21.76 -12.53
CA GLU A 77 -12.81 -21.48 -11.39
C GLU A 77 -12.62 -22.52 -10.28
N ASP A 78 -12.56 -23.81 -10.65
CA ASP A 78 -12.28 -24.89 -9.72
C ASP A 78 -10.88 -24.75 -9.13
N PHE A 79 -9.86 -24.48 -9.95
CA PHE A 79 -8.49 -24.25 -9.46
C PHE A 79 -8.42 -23.13 -8.41
N LEU A 80 -9.07 -22.01 -8.67
CA LEU A 80 -9.05 -20.87 -7.76
C LEU A 80 -9.87 -21.12 -6.49
N ALA A 81 -10.97 -21.89 -6.57
CA ALA A 81 -11.88 -22.17 -5.46
C ALA A 81 -11.45 -23.36 -4.57
N ASP A 82 -10.76 -24.34 -5.14
CA ASP A 82 -10.45 -25.62 -4.50
C ASP A 82 -9.06 -25.65 -3.83
N ILE A 83 -8.42 -24.49 -3.70
CA ILE A 83 -7.20 -24.26 -2.90
C ILE A 83 -7.55 -23.43 -1.67
N LYS A 84 -7.34 -24.01 -0.48
CA LYS A 84 -7.47 -23.32 0.80
C LYS A 84 -6.09 -22.89 1.29
N TYR A 85 -5.91 -21.59 1.47
CA TYR A 85 -4.66 -21.02 1.96
C TYR A 85 -4.59 -21.13 3.49
N LEU A 86 -3.52 -21.74 3.98
CA LEU A 86 -3.14 -21.82 5.39
C LEU A 86 -1.91 -20.91 5.63
N VAL A 87 -1.18 -21.15 6.72
CA VAL A 87 0.01 -20.36 7.09
C VAL A 87 1.26 -20.94 6.43
N GLY A 88 2.06 -20.09 5.78
CA GLY A 88 3.37 -20.40 5.19
C GLY A 88 3.45 -20.15 3.69
N ASP A 89 4.64 -20.39 3.11
CA ASP A 89 4.96 -20.03 1.71
C ASP A 89 5.36 -21.23 0.83
N ASP A 90 5.45 -22.42 1.44
CA ASP A 90 5.92 -23.63 0.78
C ASP A 90 4.78 -24.64 0.60
N LEU A 91 4.75 -25.27 -0.56
CA LEU A 91 4.03 -26.50 -0.83
C LEU A 91 4.90 -27.68 -0.36
N SER A 92 4.49 -28.36 0.72
CA SER A 92 5.25 -29.46 1.31
C SER A 92 4.51 -30.79 1.20
N PHE A 93 5.23 -31.83 0.75
CA PHE A 93 4.75 -33.21 0.82
C PHE A 93 5.91 -34.14 1.14
N SER A 94 5.76 -34.92 2.21
CA SER A 94 6.86 -35.71 2.79
C SER A 94 8.07 -34.79 3.08
N ASP A 95 9.29 -35.18 2.67
CA ASP A 95 10.52 -34.42 2.89
C ASP A 95 10.81 -33.38 1.78
N LYS A 96 9.90 -33.19 0.82
CA LYS A 96 10.07 -32.24 -0.29
C LYS A 96 9.31 -30.94 -0.06
N LYS A 97 9.92 -29.81 -0.42
CA LYS A 97 9.34 -28.47 -0.36
C LYS A 97 9.53 -27.75 -1.69
N PHE A 98 8.48 -27.08 -2.16
CA PHE A 98 8.46 -26.26 -3.35
C PHE A 98 7.80 -24.91 -3.04
N SER A 99 8.16 -23.88 -3.81
CA SER A 99 7.52 -22.57 -3.68
C SER A 99 6.04 -22.64 -4.05
N LEU A 100 5.16 -22.20 -3.15
CA LEU A 100 3.73 -22.10 -3.43
C LEU A 100 3.46 -21.08 -4.56
N VAL A 101 4.19 -19.96 -4.56
CA VAL A 101 4.04 -18.92 -5.59
C VAL A 101 4.41 -19.47 -6.97
N ASP A 102 5.49 -20.26 -7.08
CA ASP A 102 5.87 -20.88 -8.36
C ASP A 102 4.84 -21.91 -8.83
N PHE A 103 4.28 -22.72 -7.92
CA PHE A 103 3.17 -23.62 -8.23
C PHE A 103 1.96 -22.87 -8.77
N LEU A 104 1.50 -21.83 -8.07
CA LEU A 104 0.35 -21.03 -8.49
C LEU A 104 0.62 -20.36 -9.84
N ARG A 105 1.79 -19.74 -10.01
CA ARG A 105 2.18 -19.05 -11.25
C ARG A 105 2.21 -20.00 -12.44
N LYS A 106 2.91 -21.14 -12.34
CA LYS A 106 2.99 -22.13 -13.43
C LYS A 106 1.63 -22.73 -13.75
N SER A 107 0.79 -22.95 -12.74
CA SER A 107 -0.56 -23.46 -12.95
C SER A 107 -1.43 -22.43 -13.68
N LEU A 108 -1.41 -21.16 -13.26
CA LEU A 108 -2.12 -20.08 -13.94
C LEU A 108 -1.65 -19.90 -15.38
N ASP A 109 -0.34 -19.87 -15.62
CA ASP A 109 0.24 -19.82 -16.96
C ASP A 109 -0.20 -21.01 -17.82
N ALA A 110 -0.26 -22.21 -17.24
CA ALA A 110 -0.78 -23.39 -17.91
C ALA A 110 -2.27 -23.27 -18.30
N PHE A 111 -3.12 -22.70 -17.45
CA PHE A 111 -4.52 -22.39 -17.79
C PHE A 111 -4.62 -21.40 -18.95
N LEU A 112 -3.75 -20.37 -18.96
CA LEU A 112 -3.70 -19.41 -20.06
C LEU A 112 -3.27 -20.08 -21.38
N ILE A 113 -2.27 -20.96 -21.35
CA ILE A 113 -1.84 -21.73 -22.53
C ILE A 113 -2.99 -22.61 -23.02
N ALA A 114 -3.63 -23.35 -22.12
CA ALA A 114 -4.72 -24.28 -22.45
C ALA A 114 -5.90 -23.62 -23.16
N LYS A 115 -6.19 -22.35 -22.86
CA LYS A 115 -7.27 -21.57 -23.50
C LYS A 115 -6.76 -20.55 -24.54
N ASN A 116 -5.52 -20.66 -25.02
CA ASN A 116 -4.91 -19.74 -26.01
C ASN A 116 -4.85 -18.26 -25.57
N CYS A 117 -4.84 -18.01 -24.27
CA CYS A 117 -4.76 -16.69 -23.63
C CYS A 117 -3.37 -16.39 -23.03
N TRP A 118 -2.33 -17.11 -23.45
CA TRP A 118 -0.98 -17.02 -22.87
C TRP A 118 -0.18 -15.81 -23.34
N SER A 119 -0.48 -15.24 -24.51
CA SER A 119 0.23 -14.05 -25.00
C SER A 119 -0.37 -12.76 -24.42
N HIS A 120 0.48 -11.75 -24.19
CA HIS A 120 0.02 -10.42 -23.73
C HIS A 120 -0.96 -9.74 -24.71
N GLU A 121 -0.93 -10.13 -25.99
CA GLU A 121 -1.79 -9.59 -27.04
C GLU A 121 -3.12 -10.36 -27.17
N SER A 122 -3.19 -11.59 -26.66
CA SER A 122 -4.42 -12.39 -26.66
C SER A 122 -5.45 -11.76 -25.73
N ALA A 123 -6.64 -11.47 -26.25
CA ALA A 123 -7.75 -10.96 -25.44
C ALA A 123 -8.23 -12.02 -24.44
N MET A 124 -8.27 -11.68 -23.15
CA MET A 124 -8.83 -12.54 -22.12
C MET A 124 -10.34 -12.30 -21.98
N PRO A 125 -11.17 -13.35 -21.85
CA PRO A 125 -12.60 -13.18 -21.59
C PRO A 125 -12.85 -12.38 -20.31
N LYS A 126 -13.81 -11.44 -20.34
CA LYS A 126 -14.13 -10.59 -19.18
C LYS A 126 -14.51 -11.38 -17.92
N CYS A 127 -15.16 -12.54 -18.07
CA CYS A 127 -15.47 -13.42 -16.94
C CYS A 127 -14.21 -13.93 -16.22
N TRP A 128 -13.14 -14.22 -16.96
CA TRP A 128 -11.85 -14.65 -16.40
C TRP A 128 -11.12 -13.52 -15.72
N ILE A 129 -11.09 -12.33 -16.33
CA ILE A 129 -10.53 -11.13 -15.71
C ILE A 129 -11.21 -10.87 -14.35
N ASN A 130 -12.54 -10.87 -14.34
CA ASN A 130 -13.32 -10.68 -13.11
C ASN A 130 -13.03 -11.76 -12.05
N LEU A 131 -12.85 -13.02 -12.47
CA LEU A 131 -12.53 -14.14 -11.58
C LEU A 131 -11.13 -13.98 -10.95
N LEU A 132 -10.15 -13.56 -11.74
CA LEU A 132 -8.78 -13.31 -11.27
C LEU A 132 -8.73 -12.08 -10.37
N HIS A 133 -9.40 -10.98 -10.71
CA HIS A 133 -9.52 -9.80 -9.84
C HIS A 133 -10.11 -10.16 -8.47
N LYS A 134 -11.23 -10.89 -8.44
CA LYS A 134 -11.82 -11.39 -7.18
C LYS A 134 -10.88 -12.29 -6.38
N SER A 135 -9.92 -12.92 -7.04
CA SER A 135 -8.95 -13.82 -6.41
C SER A 135 -7.73 -13.10 -5.85
N LEU A 136 -7.43 -11.88 -6.29
CA LEU A 136 -6.32 -11.06 -5.77
C LEU A 136 -6.42 -10.81 -4.26
N SER A 137 -7.63 -10.83 -3.68
CA SER A 137 -7.83 -10.63 -2.24
C SER A 137 -7.79 -11.90 -1.40
N ARG A 138 -7.73 -13.09 -2.03
CA ARG A 138 -7.83 -14.37 -1.32
C ARG A 138 -6.55 -14.74 -0.56
N SER A 139 -5.39 -14.46 -1.14
CA SER A 139 -4.07 -14.76 -0.57
C SER A 139 -3.02 -13.84 -1.22
N GLY A 140 -2.01 -13.43 -0.44
CA GLY A 140 -0.88 -12.67 -0.98
C GLY A 140 -0.07 -13.47 -2.01
N GLN A 141 0.12 -14.79 -1.79
CA GLN A 141 0.83 -15.67 -2.71
C GLN A 141 0.11 -15.78 -4.05
N LEU A 142 -1.22 -15.89 -4.04
CA LEU A 142 -2.03 -15.91 -5.26
C LEU A 142 -1.99 -14.56 -5.98
N ALA A 143 -2.08 -13.46 -5.23
CA ALA A 143 -1.99 -12.11 -5.78
C ALA A 143 -0.65 -11.86 -6.49
N LEU A 144 0.46 -12.30 -5.87
CA LEU A 144 1.79 -12.23 -6.47
C LEU A 144 1.89 -13.12 -7.71
N ALA A 145 1.38 -14.35 -7.65
CA ALA A 145 1.37 -15.26 -8.80
C ALA A 145 0.60 -14.70 -10.01
N ILE A 146 -0.58 -14.09 -9.78
CA ILE A 146 -1.37 -13.42 -10.83
C ILE A 146 -0.60 -12.23 -11.42
N THR A 147 0.04 -11.43 -10.57
CA THR A 147 0.81 -10.26 -11.01
C THR A 147 2.02 -10.68 -11.85
N LEU A 148 2.69 -11.77 -11.46
CA LEU A 148 3.83 -12.36 -12.17
C LEU A 148 3.47 -12.99 -13.54
N LEU A 149 2.18 -13.05 -13.90
CA LEU A 149 1.78 -13.36 -15.28
C LEU A 149 2.13 -12.21 -16.24
N GLY A 150 2.48 -11.01 -15.73
CA GLY A 150 2.83 -9.84 -16.55
C GLY A 150 1.65 -9.31 -17.37
N ARG A 151 0.42 -9.69 -17.02
CA ARG A 151 -0.79 -9.34 -17.77
C ARG A 151 -1.46 -8.09 -17.19
N LYS A 152 -1.49 -7.02 -17.99
CA LYS A 152 -2.02 -5.71 -17.56
C LYS A 152 -3.51 -5.76 -17.24
N ASP A 153 -4.28 -6.53 -17.99
CA ASP A 153 -5.73 -6.65 -17.87
C ASP A 153 -6.20 -7.28 -16.56
N VAL A 154 -5.34 -8.04 -15.87
CA VAL A 154 -5.65 -8.69 -14.57
C VAL A 154 -4.87 -8.09 -13.40
N SER A 155 -4.20 -6.95 -13.64
CA SER A 155 -3.34 -6.31 -12.65
C SER A 155 -4.12 -5.53 -11.59
N PHE A 156 -3.52 -5.35 -10.40
CA PHE A 156 -4.09 -4.49 -9.37
C PHE A 156 -4.33 -3.07 -9.90
N LEU A 157 -3.41 -2.52 -10.69
CA LEU A 157 -3.57 -1.17 -11.25
C LEU A 157 -4.84 -1.06 -12.11
N THR A 158 -5.09 -2.03 -12.98
CA THR A 158 -6.30 -2.05 -13.80
C THR A 158 -7.54 -2.19 -12.91
N TRP A 159 -7.51 -3.10 -11.93
CA TRP A 159 -8.63 -3.27 -11.02
C TRP A 159 -8.92 -2.03 -10.17
N GLN A 160 -7.88 -1.34 -9.67
CA GLN A 160 -8.01 -0.07 -8.95
C GLN A 160 -8.70 0.98 -9.81
N ARG A 161 -8.28 1.13 -11.07
CA ARG A 161 -8.91 2.07 -12.01
C ARG A 161 -10.37 1.73 -12.26
N GLU A 162 -10.70 0.45 -12.45
CA GLU A 162 -12.10 0.01 -12.55
C GLU A 162 -12.91 0.36 -11.29
N GLN A 163 -12.36 0.14 -10.09
CA GLN A 163 -13.06 0.49 -8.85
C GLN A 163 -13.26 2.00 -8.69
N LEU A 164 -12.26 2.80 -9.07
CA LEU A 164 -12.37 4.27 -9.08
C LEU A 164 -13.40 4.76 -10.10
N GLU A 165 -13.40 4.21 -11.32
CA GLU A 165 -14.39 4.55 -12.35
C GLU A 165 -15.81 4.20 -11.90
N ILE A 166 -16.04 3.03 -11.30
CA ILE A 166 -17.34 2.65 -10.75
C ILE A 166 -17.76 3.64 -9.66
N MET A 167 -16.85 3.94 -8.73
CA MET A 167 -17.11 4.93 -7.70
C MET A 167 -17.49 6.28 -8.31
N GLU A 168 -16.79 6.79 -9.32
CA GLU A 168 -17.05 8.12 -9.87
C GLU A 168 -18.30 8.19 -10.76
N SER A 169 -18.58 7.13 -11.53
CA SER A 169 -19.56 7.15 -12.62
C SER A 169 -20.91 6.52 -12.28
N SER A 170 -20.95 5.52 -11.41
CA SER A 170 -22.17 4.77 -11.14
C SER A 170 -22.77 5.25 -9.82
N GLY A 171 -24.05 5.60 -9.80
CA GLY A 171 -24.80 5.73 -8.54
C GLY A 171 -24.96 4.39 -7.80
N GLU A 172 -24.26 3.34 -8.24
CA GLU A 172 -24.34 1.99 -7.68
C GLU A 172 -23.51 1.89 -6.40
N PRO A 173 -23.94 1.07 -5.43
CA PRO A 173 -23.18 0.82 -4.23
C PRO A 173 -21.93 -0.01 -4.57
N LEU A 174 -20.76 0.59 -4.42
CA LEU A 174 -19.50 -0.14 -4.46
C LEU A 174 -19.37 -1.00 -3.18
N GLU A 175 -19.06 -2.28 -3.33
CA GLU A 175 -18.75 -3.13 -2.19
C GLU A 175 -17.41 -2.69 -1.56
N ASN A 176 -17.46 -2.26 -0.29
CA ASN A 176 -16.28 -1.77 0.43
C ASN A 176 -15.13 -2.80 0.44
N SER A 177 -15.45 -4.10 0.51
CA SER A 177 -14.48 -5.18 0.45
C SER A 177 -13.70 -5.23 -0.87
N ASN A 178 -14.37 -4.99 -2.01
CA ASN A 178 -13.73 -5.01 -3.33
C ASN A 178 -12.81 -3.80 -3.51
N PHE A 179 -13.23 -2.64 -3.01
CA PHE A 179 -12.39 -1.45 -2.99
C PHE A 179 -11.12 -1.68 -2.16
N GLN A 180 -11.27 -2.11 -0.91
CA GLN A 180 -10.13 -2.39 -0.04
C GLN A 180 -9.18 -3.42 -0.66
N ALA A 181 -9.73 -4.49 -1.24
CA ALA A 181 -8.97 -5.51 -1.93
C ALA A 181 -8.15 -4.96 -3.10
N ALA A 182 -8.74 -4.12 -3.95
CA ALA A 182 -8.04 -3.51 -5.09
C ALA A 182 -6.85 -2.65 -4.65
N PHE A 183 -6.91 -2.03 -3.47
CA PHE A 183 -5.83 -1.21 -2.93
C PHE A 183 -4.91 -1.94 -1.93
N ALA A 184 -5.13 -3.23 -1.65
CA ALA A 184 -4.35 -4.02 -0.69
C ALA A 184 -3.05 -4.61 -1.29
N THR A 185 -2.32 -3.82 -2.09
CA THR A 185 -1.09 -4.25 -2.78
C THR A 185 0.02 -4.69 -1.80
N ASN A 186 0.00 -4.17 -0.57
CA ASN A 186 0.86 -4.59 0.53
C ASN A 186 0.71 -6.08 0.89
N ARG A 187 -0.48 -6.67 0.75
CA ARG A 187 -0.67 -8.11 1.02
C ARG A 187 0.12 -9.00 0.06
N ALA A 188 0.26 -8.56 -1.19
CA ALA A 188 1.06 -9.26 -2.17
C ALA A 188 2.57 -9.09 -1.89
N LEU A 189 2.99 -7.93 -1.36
CA LEU A 189 4.37 -7.71 -0.92
C LEU A 189 4.77 -8.59 0.28
N ALA A 190 3.87 -8.77 1.26
CA ALA A 190 4.14 -9.63 2.42
C ALA A 190 4.36 -11.10 2.03
N ALA A 191 3.74 -11.54 0.95
CA ALA A 191 3.89 -12.89 0.42
C ALA A 191 5.08 -13.07 -0.54
N TRP A 192 5.96 -12.06 -0.66
CA TRP A 192 7.11 -12.11 -1.56
C TRP A 192 8.21 -13.01 -0.97
N PRO A 193 8.46 -14.21 -1.54
CA PRO A 193 9.35 -15.19 -0.92
C PRO A 193 10.81 -14.72 -0.89
N ILE A 194 11.37 -14.65 0.32
CA ILE A 194 12.74 -14.13 0.61
C ILE A 194 13.83 -14.96 -0.11
N ASN A 195 13.56 -16.22 -0.45
CA ASN A 195 14.56 -17.15 -1.02
C ASN A 195 14.53 -17.26 -2.55
N GLU A 196 13.62 -16.59 -3.25
CA GLU A 196 13.56 -16.64 -4.72
C GLU A 196 14.37 -15.53 -5.39
N HIS A 197 14.96 -15.79 -6.54
CA HIS A 197 15.61 -14.76 -7.35
C HIS A 197 14.65 -14.23 -8.42
N TYR A 198 14.37 -12.93 -8.36
CA TYR A 198 13.55 -12.23 -9.35
C TYR A 198 14.44 -11.53 -10.37
N SER A 199 14.17 -11.75 -11.66
CA SER A 199 14.80 -11.01 -12.74
C SER A 199 14.31 -9.55 -12.76
N GLN A 200 15.08 -8.66 -13.39
CA GLN A 200 14.66 -7.26 -13.56
C GLN A 200 13.32 -7.13 -14.31
N ALA A 201 13.03 -8.04 -15.25
CA ALA A 201 11.75 -8.07 -15.95
C ALA A 201 10.58 -8.36 -14.98
N GLN A 202 10.74 -9.35 -14.10
CA GLN A 202 9.72 -9.67 -13.10
C GLN A 202 9.54 -8.53 -12.07
N ILE A 203 10.62 -7.87 -11.66
CA ILE A 203 10.51 -6.67 -10.79
C ILE A 203 9.72 -5.57 -11.51
N ALA A 204 9.98 -5.35 -12.80
CA ALA A 204 9.23 -4.39 -13.60
C ALA A 204 7.74 -4.76 -13.71
N ASP A 205 7.43 -6.04 -13.95
CA ASP A 205 6.06 -6.56 -14.01
C ASP A 205 5.33 -6.37 -12.69
N ILE A 206 6.01 -6.58 -11.55
CA ILE A 206 5.45 -6.37 -10.22
C ILE A 206 5.17 -4.88 -9.98
N LEU A 207 6.14 -4.00 -10.24
CA LEU A 207 5.98 -2.56 -10.06
C LEU A 207 4.85 -2.00 -10.94
N GLN A 208 4.77 -2.44 -12.19
CA GLN A 208 3.70 -2.06 -13.10
C GLN A 208 2.35 -2.65 -12.67
N GLY A 209 2.31 -3.93 -12.33
CA GLY A 209 1.10 -4.65 -12.00
C GLY A 209 0.46 -4.18 -10.69
N PHE A 210 1.26 -3.83 -9.68
CA PHE A 210 0.78 -3.20 -8.45
C PHE A 210 0.42 -1.73 -8.61
N GLY A 211 0.77 -1.11 -9.74
CA GLY A 211 0.63 0.33 -9.90
C GLY A 211 1.54 1.12 -8.96
N ALA A 212 2.69 0.55 -8.56
CA ALA A 212 3.64 1.15 -7.62
C ALA A 212 4.14 2.53 -8.08
N LEU A 213 4.16 2.76 -9.40
CA LEU A 213 4.63 4.00 -10.01
C LEU A 213 3.47 4.97 -10.36
N ASP A 214 2.22 4.59 -10.12
CA ASP A 214 1.06 5.44 -10.39
C ASP A 214 0.98 6.57 -9.36
N ALA A 215 0.64 7.79 -9.80
CA ALA A 215 0.55 8.96 -8.93
C ALA A 215 -0.46 8.76 -7.79
N SER A 216 -1.54 8.01 -8.02
CA SER A 216 -2.53 7.69 -6.98
C SER A 216 -1.96 6.82 -5.86
N THR A 217 -1.16 5.82 -6.23
CA THR A 217 -0.46 4.91 -5.32
C THR A 217 0.67 5.63 -4.60
N ILE A 218 1.48 6.42 -5.32
CA ILE A 218 2.57 7.21 -4.73
C ILE A 218 1.97 8.20 -3.72
N LYS A 219 1.01 9.05 -4.09
CA LYS A 219 0.41 10.03 -3.17
C LYS A 219 -0.42 9.42 -2.04
N ASN A 220 -0.66 8.12 -2.07
CA ASN A 220 -1.54 7.38 -1.18
C ASN A 220 -2.94 8.03 -1.08
N VAL A 221 -3.54 8.35 -2.23
CA VAL A 221 -4.81 9.11 -2.28
C VAL A 221 -5.97 8.42 -1.55
N THR A 222 -5.90 7.10 -1.41
CA THR A 222 -6.92 6.31 -0.72
C THR A 222 -6.65 6.13 0.77
N GLY A 223 -5.45 6.45 1.26
CA GLY A 223 -4.98 6.06 2.59
C GLY A 223 -4.86 4.55 2.79
N GLN A 224 -4.95 3.75 1.72
CA GLN A 224 -4.83 2.28 1.76
C GLN A 224 -3.59 1.80 0.99
N SER A 225 -2.98 2.66 0.18
CA SER A 225 -1.78 2.36 -0.58
C SER A 225 -0.54 2.64 0.27
N GLY A 226 -0.20 1.71 1.15
CA GLY A 226 1.02 1.73 1.97
C GLY A 226 2.25 1.12 1.28
N LEU A 227 2.24 0.96 -0.05
CA LEU A 227 3.24 0.19 -0.79
C LEU A 227 4.66 0.68 -0.51
N TRP A 228 4.94 1.96 -0.76
CA TRP A 228 6.28 2.51 -0.58
C TRP A 228 6.65 2.66 0.90
N SER A 229 5.70 3.02 1.76
CA SER A 229 5.95 3.00 3.22
C SER A 229 6.40 1.62 3.68
N ARG A 230 5.78 0.54 3.18
CA ARG A 230 6.14 -0.84 3.53
C ARG A 230 7.49 -1.26 2.94
N VAL A 231 7.73 -0.96 1.67
CA VAL A 231 9.02 -1.23 0.99
C VAL A 231 10.16 -0.57 1.76
N ILE A 232 9.97 0.68 2.20
CA ILE A 232 10.98 1.39 2.99
C ILE A 232 11.07 0.84 4.41
N PHE A 233 9.95 0.56 5.08
CA PHE A 233 9.95 0.05 6.46
C PHE A 233 10.76 -1.24 6.62
N ASP A 234 10.64 -2.17 5.66
CA ASP A 234 11.34 -3.47 5.66
C ASP A 234 12.66 -3.45 4.87
N LEU A 235 13.14 -2.29 4.41
CA LEU A 235 14.26 -2.20 3.48
C LEU A 235 15.55 -2.85 4.00
N CYS A 236 15.84 -2.70 5.30
CA CYS A 236 17.03 -3.29 5.91
C CYS A 236 16.93 -4.82 6.11
N GLU A 237 15.72 -5.38 6.11
CA GLU A 237 15.48 -6.81 6.36
C GLU A 237 15.17 -7.58 5.08
N ASN A 238 14.76 -6.89 4.02
CA ASN A 238 14.27 -7.50 2.79
C ASN A 238 15.06 -7.06 1.54
N LYS A 239 16.01 -7.91 1.12
CA LYS A 239 16.81 -7.74 -0.10
C LYS A 239 15.98 -7.57 -1.40
N HIS A 240 14.72 -8.03 -1.43
CA HIS A 240 13.87 -7.84 -2.60
C HIS A 240 13.36 -6.41 -2.69
N PHE A 241 13.05 -5.80 -1.56
CA PHE A 241 12.69 -4.38 -1.48
C PHE A 241 13.88 -3.50 -1.83
N GLU A 242 15.09 -3.93 -1.46
CA GLU A 242 16.33 -3.32 -1.93
C GLU A 242 16.42 -3.34 -3.47
N ALA A 243 16.20 -4.50 -4.10
CA ALA A 243 16.23 -4.63 -5.55
C ALA A 243 15.11 -3.85 -6.26
N MET A 244 13.92 -3.77 -5.68
CA MET A 244 12.81 -2.94 -6.18
C MET A 244 13.18 -1.46 -6.14
N LEU A 245 13.73 -0.98 -5.01
CA LEU A 245 14.14 0.40 -4.85
C LEU A 245 15.27 0.73 -5.83
N ASP A 246 16.30 -0.11 -5.95
CA ASP A 246 17.39 0.05 -6.91
C ASP A 246 16.88 0.14 -8.36
N PHE A 247 15.89 -0.69 -8.71
CA PHE A 247 15.25 -0.62 -10.02
C PHE A 247 14.56 0.75 -10.23
N VAL A 248 13.79 1.22 -9.25
CA VAL A 248 13.08 2.51 -9.37
C VAL A 248 14.04 3.69 -9.40
N LEU A 249 15.05 3.73 -8.53
CA LEU A 249 16.03 4.81 -8.51
C LEU A 249 16.84 4.88 -9.83
N SER A 250 17.15 3.73 -10.43
CA SER A 250 17.89 3.69 -11.70
C SER A 250 17.04 3.99 -12.94
N ARG A 251 15.78 3.55 -12.98
CA ARG A 251 14.89 3.69 -14.16
C ARG A 251 13.99 4.91 -14.11
N HIS A 252 13.63 5.35 -12.91
CA HIS A 252 12.69 6.44 -12.65
C HIS A 252 13.22 7.37 -11.54
N PRO A 253 14.42 7.96 -11.69
CA PRO A 253 15.04 8.78 -10.65
C PRO A 253 14.16 9.98 -10.22
N GLY A 254 13.33 10.51 -11.13
CA GLY A 254 12.39 11.58 -10.84
C GLY A 254 11.26 11.20 -9.86
N LEU A 255 11.07 9.91 -9.56
CA LEU A 255 10.10 9.44 -8.57
C LEU A 255 10.68 9.36 -7.14
N ALA A 256 11.99 9.53 -6.95
CA ALA A 256 12.61 9.45 -5.63
C ALA A 256 11.99 10.45 -4.64
N LEU A 257 11.95 11.74 -5.00
CA LEU A 257 11.37 12.77 -4.15
C LEU A 257 9.85 12.57 -3.92
N PRO A 258 9.01 12.33 -4.95
CA PRO A 258 7.60 12.00 -4.75
C PRO A 258 7.36 10.80 -3.81
N ILE A 259 8.16 9.74 -3.92
CA ILE A 259 8.05 8.56 -3.07
C ILE A 259 8.38 8.92 -1.62
N VAL A 260 9.51 9.61 -1.37
CA VAL A 260 9.89 9.94 0.01
C VAL A 260 8.90 10.91 0.66
N ARG A 261 8.38 11.88 -0.10
CA ARG A 261 7.33 12.79 0.37
C ARG A 261 6.06 12.09 0.78
N SER A 262 5.74 10.96 0.14
CA SER A 262 4.48 10.28 0.34
C SER A 262 4.51 9.18 1.38
N LEU A 263 5.68 8.90 1.96
CA LEU A 263 5.83 7.91 3.02
C LEU A 263 4.91 8.25 4.19
N ASP A 264 3.85 7.48 4.34
CA ASP A 264 2.92 7.57 5.46
C ASP A 264 3.21 6.41 6.40
N PHE A 265 4.08 6.65 7.38
CA PHE A 265 4.45 5.64 8.35
C PHE A 265 3.36 5.43 9.40
N TYR A 266 2.52 6.42 9.67
CA TYR A 266 1.36 6.27 10.57
C TYR A 266 0.39 5.18 10.07
N SER A 267 0.17 5.12 8.75
CA SER A 267 -0.56 4.02 8.12
C SER A 267 0.23 2.70 8.09
N ALA A 268 1.56 2.75 8.01
CA ALA A 268 2.42 1.56 7.98
C ALA A 268 2.48 0.81 9.32
N PHE A 269 2.42 1.51 10.45
CA PHE A 269 2.39 0.88 11.78
C PHE A 269 1.09 0.11 12.07
N ARG A 270 0.03 0.30 11.27
CA ARG A 270 -1.24 -0.45 11.39
C ARG A 270 -1.18 -1.87 10.81
N PHE A 271 -0.03 -2.31 10.30
CA PHE A 271 0.13 -3.61 9.63
C PHE A 271 0.48 -4.78 10.57
N ASP A 272 0.31 -4.64 11.90
CA ASP A 272 0.37 -5.73 12.89
C ASP A 272 1.61 -6.66 12.81
N GLU A 273 2.78 -6.11 12.47
CA GLU A 273 4.04 -6.86 12.42
C GLU A 273 5.14 -6.17 13.24
N THR A 274 6.00 -6.99 13.83
CA THR A 274 6.98 -6.61 14.85
C THR A 274 7.84 -5.42 14.42
N PRO A 275 7.89 -4.33 15.20
CA PRO A 275 8.77 -3.20 14.94
C PRO A 275 10.22 -3.59 15.23
N ALA A 276 10.95 -3.93 14.16
CA ALA A 276 12.39 -4.05 14.19
C ALA A 276 12.99 -3.13 13.12
N THR A 277 13.45 -1.96 13.58
CA THR A 277 14.49 -1.14 12.95
C THR A 277 14.12 -0.21 11.79
N LEU A 278 13.02 0.56 11.90
CA LEU A 278 12.74 1.70 11.00
C LEU A 278 13.96 2.61 10.81
N ALA A 279 14.72 2.90 11.87
CA ALA A 279 15.92 3.72 11.80
C ALA A 279 16.99 3.13 10.85
N ASN A 280 17.22 1.81 10.89
CA ASN A 280 18.16 1.13 9.99
C ASN A 280 17.63 1.10 8.55
N SER A 281 16.32 0.97 8.38
CA SER A 281 15.67 1.04 7.08
C SER A 281 15.77 2.43 6.44
N LEU A 282 15.59 3.50 7.21
CA LEU A 282 15.81 4.87 6.73
C LEU A 282 17.28 5.16 6.42
N ASP A 283 18.20 4.64 7.22
CA ASP A 283 19.64 4.72 6.95
C ASP A 283 20.03 3.94 5.67
N SER A 284 19.38 2.79 5.44
CA SER A 284 19.52 2.02 4.20
C SER A 284 18.99 2.80 3.00
N LEU A 285 17.83 3.46 3.14
CA LEU A 285 17.27 4.35 2.11
C LEU A 285 18.25 5.50 1.78
N LEU A 286 18.81 6.15 2.80
CA LEU A 286 19.81 7.20 2.64
C LEU A 286 21.02 6.70 1.84
N LYS A 287 21.58 5.55 2.22
CA LYS A 287 22.70 4.93 1.50
C LYS A 287 22.36 4.65 0.04
N LYS A 288 21.15 4.15 -0.24
CA LYS A 288 20.69 3.90 -1.61
C LYS A 288 20.54 5.17 -2.43
N LEU A 289 19.97 6.23 -1.85
CA LEU A 289 19.85 7.52 -2.52
C LEU A 289 21.23 8.12 -2.80
N LYS A 290 22.16 8.08 -1.84
CA LYS A 290 23.56 8.52 -2.04
C LYS A 290 24.26 7.76 -3.16
N LEU A 291 24.16 6.42 -3.15
CA LEU A 291 24.73 5.57 -4.21
C LEU A 291 24.16 5.90 -5.60
N ALA A 292 22.89 6.30 -5.67
CA ALA A 292 22.23 6.73 -6.90
C ALA A 292 22.49 8.20 -7.27
N GLY A 293 23.16 9.00 -6.42
CA GLY A 293 23.33 10.44 -6.61
C GLY A 293 22.03 11.25 -6.44
N LEU A 294 21.09 10.75 -5.64
CA LEU A 294 19.75 11.28 -5.39
C LEU A 294 19.53 11.68 -3.92
N GLU A 295 20.61 11.89 -3.16
CA GLU A 295 20.57 12.33 -1.75
C GLU A 295 19.77 13.61 -1.53
N GLY A 296 19.74 14.52 -2.51
CA GLY A 296 18.92 15.74 -2.50
C GLY A 296 17.41 15.48 -2.37
N ALA A 297 16.93 14.25 -2.54
CA ALA A 297 15.53 13.89 -2.25
C ALA A 297 15.19 13.90 -0.75
N LEU A 298 16.19 13.83 0.15
CA LEU A 298 16.01 13.83 1.60
C LEU A 298 16.22 15.21 2.24
N GLU A 299 16.79 16.16 1.50
CA GLU A 299 17.06 17.52 1.98
C GLU A 299 15.82 18.42 2.20
N PRO A 300 14.69 18.26 1.46
CA PRO A 300 13.53 19.11 1.65
C PRO A 300 12.98 19.02 3.07
N LEU A 301 12.62 20.18 3.65
CA LEU A 301 12.19 20.26 5.04
C LEU A 301 10.95 19.40 5.32
N ASP A 302 10.00 19.36 4.39
CA ASP A 302 8.81 18.53 4.47
C ASP A 302 9.13 17.04 4.57
N VAL A 303 10.19 16.59 3.90
CA VAL A 303 10.69 15.22 3.98
C VAL A 303 11.34 14.96 5.34
N ILE A 304 12.22 15.85 5.79
CA ILE A 304 12.90 15.68 7.09
C ILE A 304 11.89 15.64 8.24
N VAL A 305 10.88 16.52 8.22
CA VAL A 305 9.76 16.49 9.19
C VAL A 305 8.99 15.18 9.11
N ASN A 306 8.73 14.66 7.92
CA ASN A 306 8.06 13.38 7.74
C ASN A 306 8.83 12.22 8.39
N LEU A 307 10.15 12.16 8.15
CA LEU A 307 11.05 11.14 8.71
C LEU A 307 11.13 11.25 10.24
N ALA A 308 11.17 12.47 10.77
CA ALA A 308 11.14 12.73 12.19
C ALA A 308 9.83 12.24 12.84
N ASN A 309 8.69 12.55 12.22
CA ASN A 309 7.38 12.06 12.67
C ASN A 309 7.30 10.53 12.64
N ALA A 310 7.88 9.89 11.63
CA ALA A 310 7.94 8.43 11.55
C ALA A 310 8.69 7.82 12.75
N GLY A 311 9.86 8.36 13.10
CA GLY A 311 10.61 7.91 14.27
C GLY A 311 9.89 8.18 15.59
N ILE A 312 9.20 9.32 15.70
CA ILE A 312 8.36 9.64 16.85
C ILE A 312 7.23 8.59 16.99
N CYS A 313 6.55 8.26 15.90
CA CYS A 313 5.51 7.23 15.89
C CYS A 313 6.05 5.85 16.25
N ASP A 314 7.18 5.43 15.71
CA ASP A 314 7.84 4.15 16.03
C ASP A 314 8.08 4.03 17.55
N ARG A 315 8.65 5.09 18.15
CA ARG A 315 8.91 5.19 19.60
C ARG A 315 7.65 5.12 20.46
N PHE A 316 6.54 5.72 20.02
CA PHE A 316 5.28 5.67 20.77
C PHE A 316 4.51 4.35 20.62
N MET A 317 4.76 3.60 19.55
CA MET A 317 4.13 2.30 19.31
C MET A 317 4.89 1.15 19.99
N ASN A 318 6.19 1.33 20.24
CA ASN A 318 7.01 0.43 21.04
C ASN A 318 6.73 0.65 22.54
N ASP A 319 6.23 -0.39 23.22
CA ASP A 319 5.86 -0.44 24.66
C ASP A 319 6.08 0.88 25.45
N PRO A 320 5.03 1.73 25.58
CA PRO A 320 5.12 3.05 26.19
C PRO A 320 5.66 3.05 27.62
N ASP A 321 5.52 1.91 28.32
CA ASP A 321 5.96 1.74 29.70
C ASP A 321 7.47 1.40 29.79
N GLN A 322 8.14 1.10 28.66
CA GLN A 322 9.56 0.75 28.59
C GLN A 322 10.43 1.76 27.82
N ASP A 323 9.86 2.60 26.94
CA ASP A 323 10.65 3.62 26.22
C ASP A 323 10.72 4.95 27.00
N PRO A 324 11.90 5.35 27.53
CA PRO A 324 12.08 6.61 28.24
C PRO A 324 11.81 7.84 27.35
N PHE A 325 11.68 7.66 26.03
CA PHE A 325 11.34 8.72 25.09
C PHE A 325 9.99 9.40 25.43
N HIS A 326 9.01 8.69 26.00
CA HIS A 326 7.71 9.30 26.33
C HIS A 326 7.85 10.41 27.38
N GLU A 327 8.54 10.13 28.49
CA GLU A 327 8.79 11.10 29.55
C GLU A 327 9.65 12.27 29.04
N ILE A 328 10.73 11.96 28.31
CA ILE A 328 11.63 12.97 27.73
C ILE A 328 10.87 13.89 26.77
N SER A 329 10.02 13.34 25.92
CA SER A 329 9.21 14.09 24.96
C SER A 329 8.24 15.02 25.69
N GLU A 330 7.50 14.54 26.68
CA GLU A 330 6.56 15.38 27.44
C GLU A 330 7.25 16.51 28.21
N ASP A 331 8.44 16.26 28.77
CA ASP A 331 9.25 17.29 29.42
C ASP A 331 9.76 18.34 28.42
N ILE A 332 10.24 17.90 27.25
CA ILE A 332 10.70 18.81 26.19
C ILE A 332 9.52 19.64 25.65
N LYS A 333 8.34 19.07 25.45
CA LYS A 333 7.13 19.80 24.99
C LYS A 333 6.74 20.94 25.93
N LYS A 334 6.93 20.75 27.24
CA LYS A 334 6.67 21.76 28.29
C LYS A 334 7.77 22.80 28.39
N SER A 335 8.93 22.56 27.79
CA SER A 335 10.02 23.54 27.74
C SER A 335 9.73 24.67 26.71
N ASN A 336 10.58 25.70 26.73
CA ASN A 336 10.56 26.74 25.70
C ASN A 336 11.21 26.31 24.37
N GLU A 337 11.76 25.09 24.31
CA GLU A 337 12.51 24.58 23.14
C GLU A 337 11.98 23.19 22.70
N PRO A 338 10.69 23.06 22.35
CA PRO A 338 10.08 21.79 21.98
C PRO A 338 10.76 21.10 20.78
N GLN A 339 11.44 21.86 19.91
CA GLN A 339 12.18 21.33 18.77
C GLN A 339 13.38 20.44 19.15
N LEU A 340 13.84 20.49 20.41
CA LEU A 340 14.89 19.59 20.89
C LEU A 340 14.46 18.12 20.89
N VAL A 341 13.15 17.83 20.79
CA VAL A 341 12.63 16.46 20.71
C VAL A 341 13.27 15.69 19.55
N PHE A 342 13.57 16.39 18.45
CA PHE A 342 14.17 15.81 17.24
C PHE A 342 15.58 15.27 17.44
N GLN A 343 16.34 15.78 18.41
CA GLN A 343 17.69 15.24 18.73
C GLN A 343 17.64 13.86 19.38
N LYS A 344 16.45 13.45 19.87
CA LYS A 344 16.25 12.22 20.65
C LYS A 344 15.46 11.15 19.90
N VAL A 345 14.98 11.44 18.69
CA VAL A 345 14.13 10.52 17.91
C VAL A 345 14.92 9.28 17.49
N PHE A 346 16.09 9.50 16.89
CA PHE A 346 16.96 8.44 16.37
C PHE A 346 18.26 8.31 17.20
N PRO A 347 18.88 7.12 17.22
CA PRO A 347 20.22 6.93 17.79
C PRO A 347 21.28 7.80 17.09
N GLU A 348 22.21 8.38 17.86
CA GLU A 348 23.28 9.27 17.36
C GLU A 348 24.30 8.58 16.44
N ASP A 349 24.36 7.25 16.45
CA ASP A 349 25.26 6.46 15.60
C ASP A 349 24.74 6.20 14.18
N LEU A 350 23.50 6.58 13.87
CA LEU A 350 22.90 6.44 12.55
C LEU A 350 22.91 7.77 11.78
N GLU A 351 23.21 7.75 10.48
CA GLU A 351 23.31 8.98 9.68
C GLU A 351 21.95 9.70 9.53
N ILE A 352 20.85 8.97 9.67
CA ILE A 352 19.50 9.56 9.69
C ILE A 352 19.29 10.53 10.86
N HIS A 353 20.03 10.36 11.96
CA HIS A 353 20.01 11.30 13.10
C HIS A 353 20.48 12.68 12.67
N ASP A 354 21.54 12.79 11.88
CA ASP A 354 22.07 14.07 11.42
C ASP A 354 21.02 14.86 10.61
N TYR A 355 20.27 14.17 9.74
CA TYR A 355 19.22 14.80 8.94
C TYR A 355 18.09 15.35 9.82
N VAL A 356 17.62 14.56 10.79
CA VAL A 356 16.48 14.93 11.64
C VAL A 356 16.88 15.93 12.72
N SER A 357 18.11 15.83 13.24
CA SER A 357 18.60 16.72 14.29
C SER A 357 18.73 18.19 13.83
N VAL A 358 18.86 18.45 12.52
CA VAL A 358 18.81 19.82 11.96
C VAL A 358 17.52 20.55 12.33
N LEU A 359 16.40 19.83 12.52
CA LEU A 359 15.13 20.42 12.94
C LEU A 359 15.23 21.07 14.33
N SER A 360 16.11 20.58 15.20
CA SER A 360 16.30 21.15 16.55
C SER A 360 16.92 22.56 16.53
N GLY A 361 17.59 22.95 15.45
CA GLY A 361 18.11 24.29 15.25
C GLY A 361 17.08 25.29 14.69
N LYS A 362 15.87 24.85 14.35
CA LYS A 362 14.83 25.69 13.75
C LYS A 362 14.05 26.43 14.82
N SER A 363 14.12 27.76 14.81
CA SER A 363 13.41 28.63 15.76
C SER A 363 11.91 28.73 15.49
N CYS A 364 11.47 28.56 14.24
CA CYS A 364 10.05 28.55 13.87
C CYS A 364 9.80 27.51 12.76
N LEU A 365 9.76 26.24 13.17
CA LEU A 365 9.60 25.11 12.24
C LEU A 365 8.29 25.19 11.44
N ALA A 366 7.19 25.62 12.08
CA ALA A 366 5.90 25.75 11.41
C ALA A 366 5.95 26.75 10.24
N LEU A 367 6.60 27.91 10.42
CA LEU A 367 6.75 28.91 9.36
C LEU A 367 7.59 28.38 8.19
N ASP A 368 8.72 27.74 8.48
CA ASP A 368 9.58 27.16 7.46
C ASP A 368 8.85 26.04 6.69
N LEU A 369 8.08 25.20 7.39
CA LEU A 369 7.30 24.12 6.78
C LEU A 369 6.15 24.64 5.91
N MET A 370 5.44 25.69 6.35
CA MET A 370 4.41 26.33 5.53
C MET A 370 4.98 26.85 4.20
N LYS A 371 6.16 27.48 4.24
CA LYS A 371 6.85 27.94 3.02
C LYS A 371 7.24 26.78 2.12
N ALA A 372 7.82 25.73 2.69
CA ALA A 372 8.21 24.53 1.93
C ALA A 372 6.98 23.88 1.24
N HIS A 373 5.85 23.77 1.94
CA HIS A 373 4.62 23.23 1.36
C HIS A 373 4.04 24.13 0.26
N LEU A 374 4.12 25.44 0.40
CA LEU A 374 3.66 26.40 -0.63
C LEU A 374 4.46 26.31 -1.94
N GLU A 375 5.70 25.80 -1.89
CA GLU A 375 6.54 25.57 -3.08
C GLU A 375 6.18 24.27 -3.81
N THR A 376 5.48 23.35 -3.14
CA THR A 376 5.03 22.09 -3.74
C THR A 376 3.76 22.33 -4.58
N PRO A 377 3.72 21.87 -5.84
CA PRO A 377 2.50 21.96 -6.65
C PRO A 377 1.31 21.23 -6.01
N ILE A 378 0.11 21.81 -6.13
CA ILE A 378 -1.14 21.31 -5.54
C ILE A 378 -1.41 19.83 -5.89
N ASP A 379 -1.14 19.43 -7.13
CA ASP A 379 -1.36 18.08 -7.65
C ASP A 379 -0.35 17.04 -7.14
N GLN A 380 0.75 17.50 -6.54
CA GLN A 380 1.86 16.69 -6.02
C GLN A 380 1.84 16.53 -4.50
N ILE A 381 0.96 17.23 -3.79
CA ILE A 381 0.83 17.11 -2.33
C ILE A 381 0.28 15.71 -1.98
N PRO A 382 1.04 14.89 -1.23
CA PRO A 382 0.58 13.59 -0.79
C PRO A 382 -0.28 13.68 0.48
N LEU A 383 -0.99 12.61 0.80
CA LEU A 383 -1.77 12.52 2.05
C LEU A 383 -0.90 12.79 3.30
N ALA A 384 0.36 12.33 3.30
CA ALA A 384 1.27 12.44 4.43
C ALA A 384 1.51 13.89 4.90
N TYR A 385 1.44 14.89 4.01
CA TYR A 385 1.61 16.31 4.37
C TYR A 385 0.58 16.79 5.40
N PHE A 386 -0.64 16.27 5.35
CA PHE A 386 -1.69 16.63 6.29
C PHE A 386 -1.41 16.05 7.68
N ASN A 387 -0.93 14.81 7.74
CA ASN A 387 -0.57 14.13 8.98
C ASN A 387 0.56 14.85 9.74
N GLN A 388 1.48 15.50 9.02
CA GLN A 388 2.58 16.25 9.63
C GLN A 388 2.08 17.36 10.58
N TRP A 389 1.00 18.06 10.21
CA TRP A 389 0.47 19.16 11.02
C TRP A 389 -0.14 18.69 12.33
N GLN A 390 -0.77 17.51 12.33
CA GLN A 390 -1.23 16.88 13.57
C GLN A 390 -0.05 16.54 14.48
N SER A 391 1.01 15.93 13.94
CA SER A 391 2.22 15.61 14.73
C SER A 391 2.89 16.86 15.31
N LEU A 392 2.97 17.95 14.52
CA LEU A 392 3.49 19.24 14.99
C LEU A 392 2.61 19.85 16.09
N SER A 393 1.29 19.77 15.94
CA SER A 393 0.31 20.22 16.94
C SER A 393 0.50 19.50 18.28
N TRP A 394 0.51 18.15 18.26
CA TRP A 394 0.68 17.33 19.46
C TRP A 394 2.06 17.47 20.12
N SER A 395 3.05 17.92 19.35
CA SER A 395 4.41 18.21 19.83
C SER A 395 4.58 19.65 20.30
N GLY A 396 3.52 20.47 20.23
CA GLY A 396 3.57 21.89 20.60
C GLY A 396 4.54 22.69 19.73
N LEU A 397 4.77 22.28 18.48
CA LEU A 397 5.71 22.90 17.54
C LEU A 397 5.08 23.96 16.65
N ILE A 398 3.74 24.13 16.73
CA ILE A 398 3.02 25.23 16.08
C ILE A 398 3.12 26.45 17.00
N ARG A 399 4.26 27.14 16.94
CA ARG A 399 4.56 28.35 17.72
C ARG A 399 5.39 29.33 16.88
N GLY A 400 5.38 30.59 17.30
CA GLY A 400 6.15 31.67 16.68
C GLY A 400 5.27 32.71 15.98
N ASP A 401 5.89 33.80 15.57
CA ASP A 401 5.22 34.91 14.89
C ASP A 401 5.06 34.59 13.40
N ILE A 402 3.92 33.99 13.05
CA ILE A 402 3.57 33.63 11.68
C ILE A 402 2.64 34.72 11.14
N SER A 403 3.08 35.42 10.10
CA SER A 403 2.27 36.47 9.49
C SER A 403 0.95 35.93 8.98
N SER A 404 -0.13 36.69 9.17
CA SER A 404 -1.46 36.36 8.71
C SER A 404 -1.56 36.10 7.21
N GLU A 405 -0.83 36.87 6.40
CA GLU A 405 -0.77 36.68 4.95
C GLU A 405 -0.25 35.27 4.57
N LEU A 406 0.82 34.82 5.22
CA LEU A 406 1.40 33.49 4.99
C LEU A 406 0.41 32.40 5.38
N THR A 407 -0.19 32.51 6.57
CA THR A 407 -1.20 31.58 7.07
C THR A 407 -2.38 31.46 6.10
N THR A 408 -2.93 32.59 5.67
CA THR A 408 -4.04 32.64 4.70
C THR A 408 -3.68 31.97 3.39
N ARG A 409 -2.53 32.30 2.80
CA ARG A 409 -2.07 31.70 1.53
C ARG A 409 -1.85 30.19 1.67
N PHE A 410 -1.26 29.77 2.78
CA PHE A 410 -1.01 28.36 3.08
C PHE A 410 -2.31 27.58 3.24
N LEU A 411 -3.28 28.08 4.01
CA LEU A 411 -4.57 27.40 4.20
C LEU A 411 -5.34 27.28 2.88
N ALA A 412 -5.37 28.33 2.07
CA ALA A 412 -5.99 28.27 0.73
C ALA A 412 -5.29 27.26 -0.18
N HIS A 413 -3.95 27.19 -0.14
CA HIS A 413 -3.16 26.23 -0.90
C HIS A 413 -3.46 24.78 -0.48
N MET A 414 -3.43 24.49 0.82
CA MET A 414 -3.75 23.16 1.34
C MET A 414 -5.20 22.76 1.08
N ALA A 415 -6.15 23.70 1.13
CA ALA A 415 -7.55 23.43 0.80
C ALA A 415 -7.72 23.04 -0.68
N LYS A 416 -7.01 23.71 -1.60
CA LYS A 416 -6.95 23.30 -3.01
C LYS A 416 -6.32 21.92 -3.18
N ALA A 417 -5.26 21.63 -2.43
CA ALA A 417 -4.61 20.31 -2.43
C ALA A 417 -5.53 19.20 -1.92
N ALA A 418 -6.28 19.46 -0.84
CA ALA A 418 -7.25 18.52 -0.31
C ALA A 418 -8.37 18.23 -1.31
N LEU A 419 -8.87 19.25 -2.03
CA LEU A 419 -9.85 19.05 -3.11
C LEU A 419 -9.30 18.19 -4.24
N ALA A 420 -8.04 18.41 -4.64
CA ALA A 420 -7.38 17.60 -5.67
C ALA A 420 -7.06 16.16 -5.22
N LEU A 421 -6.95 15.93 -3.90
CA LEU A 421 -6.65 14.63 -3.31
C LEU A 421 -7.93 13.79 -3.09
N LYS A 422 -9.03 14.43 -2.67
CA LYS A 422 -10.28 13.75 -2.34
C LYS A 422 -10.97 13.23 -3.60
N LEU A 423 -11.06 11.91 -3.72
CA LEU A 423 -11.70 11.25 -4.86
C LEU A 423 -13.21 11.57 -4.91
N ASN A 424 -13.75 11.71 -6.12
CA ASN A 424 -15.16 12.00 -6.30
C ASN A 424 -16.03 10.83 -5.83
N GLY A 425 -17.03 11.11 -4.99
CA GLY A 425 -17.93 10.08 -4.44
C GLY A 425 -17.36 9.28 -3.27
N HIS A 426 -16.21 9.69 -2.72
CA HIS A 426 -15.57 9.06 -1.56
C HIS A 426 -16.50 8.88 -0.35
N GLU A 427 -17.52 9.72 -0.20
CA GLU A 427 -18.47 9.68 0.92
C GLU A 427 -19.27 8.36 0.97
N ARG A 428 -19.35 7.66 -0.18
CA ARG A 428 -20.01 6.36 -0.30
C ARG A 428 -19.15 5.21 0.19
N ILE A 429 -17.83 5.39 0.27
CA ILE A 429 -16.88 4.37 0.71
C ILE A 429 -16.45 4.69 2.13
N HIS A 430 -16.87 3.84 3.07
CA HIS A 430 -16.64 4.07 4.50
C HIS A 430 -15.16 4.30 4.84
N VAL A 431 -14.26 3.55 4.20
CA VAL A 431 -12.82 3.63 4.44
C VAL A 431 -12.25 4.96 3.93
N LEU A 432 -12.62 5.39 2.72
CA LEU A 432 -12.18 6.69 2.19
C LEU A 432 -12.71 7.84 3.02
N ARG A 433 -14.00 7.79 3.40
CA ARG A 433 -14.59 8.78 4.30
C ARG A 433 -13.81 8.87 5.62
N LYS A 434 -13.52 7.75 6.28
CA LYS A 434 -12.70 7.74 7.49
C LYS A 434 -11.31 8.35 7.27
N ASN A 435 -10.66 8.03 6.16
CA ASN A 435 -9.32 8.53 5.85
C ASN A 435 -9.33 10.05 5.57
N TYR A 436 -10.33 10.56 4.87
CA TYR A 436 -10.47 11.99 4.61
C TYR A 436 -11.03 12.78 5.79
N ASP A 437 -11.84 12.17 6.65
CA ASP A 437 -12.25 12.76 7.93
C ASP A 437 -11.04 12.94 8.85
N HIS A 438 -10.08 11.99 8.83
CA HIS A 438 -8.81 12.11 9.55
C HIS A 438 -7.93 13.23 8.97
N LEU A 439 -7.83 13.36 7.64
CA LEU A 439 -7.19 14.50 7.00
C LEU A 439 -7.81 15.82 7.48
N ASP A 440 -9.14 15.92 7.45
CA ASP A 440 -9.86 17.12 7.88
C ASP A 440 -9.65 17.39 9.39
N GLN A 441 -9.51 16.35 10.21
CA GLN A 441 -9.18 16.49 11.63
C GLN A 441 -7.77 17.07 11.83
N CYS A 442 -6.76 16.61 11.08
CA CYS A 442 -5.40 17.14 11.16
C CYS A 442 -5.37 18.64 10.86
N MET A 443 -6.14 19.08 9.86
CA MET A 443 -6.24 20.50 9.50
C MET A 443 -7.06 21.33 10.48
N ARG A 444 -8.10 20.75 11.12
CA ARG A 444 -8.83 21.40 12.23
C ARG A 444 -7.92 21.74 13.40
N GLU A 445 -7.03 20.82 13.77
CA GLU A 445 -6.07 21.04 14.85
C GLU A 445 -5.08 22.17 14.51
N LEU A 446 -4.66 22.25 13.25
CA LEU A 446 -3.82 23.35 12.77
C LEU A 446 -4.57 24.69 12.80
N VAL A 447 -5.80 24.74 12.26
CA VAL A 447 -6.62 25.97 12.26
C VAL A 447 -6.86 26.46 13.68
N GLY A 448 -7.22 25.56 14.61
CA GLY A 448 -7.40 25.92 16.02
C GLY A 448 -6.12 26.45 16.68
N SER A 449 -4.95 25.97 16.25
CA SER A 449 -3.65 26.47 16.72
C SER A 449 -3.25 27.84 16.12
N LEU A 450 -3.86 28.23 14.99
CA LEU A 450 -3.53 29.44 14.25
C LEU A 450 -4.59 30.55 14.36
N ASP A 451 -5.73 30.30 15.04
CA ASP A 451 -6.99 31.08 14.95
C ASP A 451 -6.80 32.61 14.96
N GLU A 452 -5.94 33.14 15.83
CA GLU A 452 -5.69 34.59 15.94
C GLU A 452 -4.95 35.21 14.73
N SER A 453 -4.34 34.40 13.88
CA SER A 453 -3.50 34.82 12.74
C SER A 453 -4.23 34.68 11.39
N ILE A 454 -5.51 34.34 11.35
CA ILE A 454 -6.20 34.03 10.08
C ILE A 454 -6.98 35.25 9.56
N GLU A 455 -6.60 35.75 8.39
CA GLU A 455 -7.32 36.82 7.69
C GLU A 455 -8.49 36.25 6.87
N THR A 456 -9.64 36.08 7.52
CA THR A 456 -10.85 35.50 6.89
C THR A 456 -11.35 36.29 5.68
N GLU A 457 -11.16 37.62 5.65
CA GLU A 457 -11.61 38.50 4.57
C GLU A 457 -10.86 38.21 3.26
N ALA A 458 -9.58 37.85 3.33
CA ALA A 458 -8.80 37.45 2.16
C ALA A 458 -9.28 36.09 1.61
N LEU A 459 -9.66 35.16 2.49
CA LEU A 459 -10.20 33.85 2.12
C LEU A 459 -11.58 33.93 1.47
N MET A 460 -12.35 35.01 1.66
CA MET A 460 -13.64 35.21 1.00
C MET A 460 -13.54 35.27 -0.53
N GLN A 461 -12.37 35.67 -1.06
CA GLN A 461 -12.11 35.81 -2.50
C GLN A 461 -11.80 34.47 -3.19
N GLU A 462 -11.58 33.41 -2.41
CA GLU A 462 -11.32 32.07 -2.95
C GLU A 462 -12.58 31.40 -3.51
N HIS A 463 -12.38 30.38 -4.33
CA HIS A 463 -13.47 29.59 -4.92
C HIS A 463 -14.35 28.95 -3.84
N GLU A 464 -15.64 28.77 -4.13
CA GLU A 464 -16.63 28.25 -3.18
C GLU A 464 -16.22 26.91 -2.56
N GLU A 465 -15.71 25.97 -3.35
CA GLU A 465 -15.25 24.66 -2.86
C GLU A 465 -14.09 24.78 -1.86
N VAL A 466 -13.15 25.71 -2.11
CA VAL A 466 -12.03 25.99 -1.21
C VAL A 466 -12.56 26.54 0.11
N ARG A 467 -13.51 27.47 0.04
CA ARG A 467 -14.16 28.04 1.24
C ARG A 467 -14.94 26.99 2.02
N ILE A 468 -15.64 26.08 1.35
CA ILE A 468 -16.32 24.94 1.99
C ILE A 468 -15.31 24.05 2.72
N MET A 469 -14.17 23.73 2.10
CA MET A 469 -13.10 22.96 2.75
C MET A 469 -12.55 23.67 3.99
N LEU A 470 -12.29 24.97 3.89
CA LEU A 470 -11.85 25.79 5.02
C LEU A 470 -12.88 25.84 6.16
N ALA A 471 -14.18 25.88 5.83
CA ALA A 471 -15.25 25.80 6.82
C ALA A 471 -15.32 24.42 7.50
N LEU A 472 -15.08 23.34 6.77
CA LEU A 472 -14.95 21.99 7.35
C LEU A 472 -13.78 21.91 8.33
N TRP A 473 -12.74 22.71 8.14
CA TRP A 473 -11.60 22.84 9.04
C TRP A 473 -11.82 23.78 10.22
N GLY A 474 -13.04 24.29 10.41
CA GLY A 474 -13.44 25.04 11.59
C GLY A 474 -13.47 26.56 11.41
N LEU A 475 -13.16 27.09 10.22
CA LEU A 475 -13.37 28.52 9.97
C LEU A 475 -14.86 28.85 9.85
N ASP A 476 -15.26 30.01 10.39
CA ASP A 476 -16.67 30.44 10.37
C ASP A 476 -17.17 30.58 8.91
N PRO A 477 -18.15 29.78 8.48
CA PRO A 477 -18.68 29.85 7.11
C PRO A 477 -19.25 31.24 6.78
N ARG A 478 -19.76 31.99 7.76
CA ARG A 478 -20.27 33.35 7.56
C ARG A 478 -19.15 34.32 7.19
N ARG A 479 -18.00 34.22 7.87
CA ARG A 479 -16.81 35.03 7.57
C ARG A 479 -16.17 34.65 6.25
N LEU A 480 -16.39 33.43 5.77
CA LEU A 480 -16.01 32.97 4.43
C LEU A 480 -17.03 33.36 3.34
N GLY A 481 -18.16 34.00 3.70
CA GLY A 481 -19.20 34.38 2.74
C GLY A 481 -20.00 33.20 2.19
N ILE A 482 -20.05 32.08 2.89
CA ILE A 482 -20.90 30.93 2.58
C ILE A 482 -22.28 31.21 3.20
N VAL A 483 -23.32 31.20 2.38
CA VAL A 483 -24.68 31.60 2.79
C VAL A 483 -25.69 30.45 2.88
N SER A 484 -25.40 29.30 2.29
CA SER A 484 -26.24 28.10 2.37
C SER A 484 -25.44 26.82 2.09
N GLY A 485 -25.92 25.66 2.56
CA GLY A 485 -25.40 24.34 2.17
C GLY A 485 -24.85 23.52 3.34
N LYS A 486 -24.35 22.31 3.02
CA LYS A 486 -23.94 21.29 4.01
C LYS A 486 -22.92 21.78 5.04
N ALA A 487 -22.04 22.71 4.66
CA ALA A 487 -21.06 23.28 5.58
C ALA A 487 -21.73 24.10 6.70
N ILE A 488 -22.74 24.90 6.36
CA ILE A 488 -23.54 25.67 7.32
C ILE A 488 -24.41 24.74 8.15
N ASP A 489 -25.03 23.74 7.54
CA ASP A 489 -25.88 22.77 8.24
C ASP A 489 -25.06 21.96 9.28
N ARG A 490 -23.85 21.53 8.92
CA ARG A 490 -22.92 20.85 9.85
C ARG A 490 -22.44 21.77 10.96
N TRP A 491 -22.17 23.03 10.65
CA TRP A 491 -21.74 24.00 11.65
C TRP A 491 -22.86 24.29 12.66
N PHE A 492 -24.09 24.49 12.19
CA PHE A 492 -25.26 24.60 13.08
C PHE A 492 -25.52 23.33 13.88
N ALA A 493 -25.38 22.14 13.28
CA ALA A 493 -25.50 20.88 14.02
C ALA A 493 -24.45 20.79 15.14
N GLY A 494 -23.19 21.16 14.85
CA GLY A 494 -22.12 21.22 15.83
C GLY A 494 -22.38 22.19 16.97
N ASP A 495 -22.81 23.42 16.66
CA ASP A 495 -23.22 24.44 17.65
C ASP A 495 -24.40 23.98 18.52
N LEU A 496 -25.28 23.15 17.97
CA LEU A 496 -26.44 22.58 18.64
C LEU A 496 -26.15 21.26 19.36
N GLY A 497 -24.92 20.71 19.25
CA GLY A 497 -24.52 19.43 19.84
C GLY A 497 -25.22 18.20 19.24
N LEU A 498 -25.61 18.28 17.96
CA LEU A 498 -26.39 17.28 17.22
C LEU A 498 -25.55 16.26 16.45
#